data_AF-A0A3D0LEU7-F1
#
_entry.id   AF-A0A3D0LEU7-F1
#
_cell.length_a   1.000
_cell.length_b   1.000
_cell.length_c   1.000
_cell.angle_alpha   90.00
_cell.angle_beta   90.00
_cell.angle_gamma   90.00
#
_symmetry.space_group_name_H-M   'P 1'
#
loop_
_entity.id
_entity.type
_entity.pdbx_description
1 polymer ?
#
loop_
_entity_poly.entity_id
_entity_poly.type
_entity_poly.pdbx_seq_one_letter_code
_entity_poly.pdbx_strand_id
1 'polypeptide(L)'
;AYVMMAWRIAYYKIYMPLAYYAAFFSIRADAFNYEVMCQGRDILEKKLAELRKIDKKDQTAKDADSIKDMRIVQEMYARGFEFMPIDIYKADAKKFQIIDGKIMPSLSSIDGMGDKAAIQLMEAAKDGVFLSQAELRDRAKVPRTVVETMARLGILGDMPEEGQLSFSFLT
;
A
#
# COMPACT_ATOMS: atom_id res chain seq x y z
N ALA A 1 -21.30 23.99 -9.16
CA ALA A 1 -20.11 23.64 -8.36
C ALA A 1 -19.57 22.23 -8.68
N TYR A 2 -20.35 21.16 -8.49
CA TYR A 2 -19.90 19.76 -8.72
C TYR A 2 -19.36 19.47 -10.12
N VAL A 3 -20.04 19.93 -11.17
CA VAL A 3 -19.60 19.73 -12.57
C VAL A 3 -18.24 20.38 -12.85
N MET A 4 -18.00 21.59 -12.34
CA MET A 4 -16.71 22.27 -12.49
C MET A 4 -15.58 21.51 -11.79
N MET A 5 -15.86 20.89 -10.63
CA MET A 5 -14.87 20.08 -9.93
C MET A 5 -14.58 18.76 -10.67
N ALA A 6 -15.61 18.12 -11.24
CA ALA A 6 -15.45 16.92 -12.06
C ALA A 6 -14.57 17.20 -13.29
N TRP A 7 -14.76 18.36 -13.95
CA TRP A 7 -13.90 18.78 -15.06
C TRP A 7 -12.44 18.96 -14.65
N ARG A 8 -12.19 19.57 -13.48
CA ARG A 8 -10.82 19.71 -12.94
C ARG A 8 -10.19 18.34 -12.69
N ILE A 9 -10.93 17.40 -12.08
CA ILE A 9 -10.43 16.04 -11.84
C ILE A 9 -10.16 15.32 -13.16
N ALA A 10 -11.06 15.44 -14.14
CA ALA A 10 -10.93 14.82 -15.46
C ALA A 10 -9.68 15.31 -16.21
N TYR A 11 -9.35 16.61 -16.10
CA TYR A 11 -8.12 17.15 -16.65
C TYR A 11 -6.88 16.40 -16.15
N TYR A 12 -6.75 16.20 -14.83
CA TYR A 12 -5.64 15.44 -14.26
C TYR A 12 -5.67 13.97 -14.69
N LYS A 13 -6.85 13.35 -14.75
CA LYS A 13 -6.97 11.96 -15.20
C LYS A 13 -6.42 11.75 -16.61
N ILE A 14 -6.62 12.73 -17.50
CA ILE A 14 -6.17 12.66 -18.91
C ILE A 14 -4.71 13.07 -19.03
N TYR A 15 -4.36 14.28 -18.56
CA TYR A 15 -3.08 14.93 -18.85
C TYR A 15 -2.00 14.71 -17.78
N MET A 16 -2.38 14.35 -16.55
CA MET A 16 -1.46 14.09 -15.44
C MET A 16 -1.84 12.81 -14.69
N PRO A 17 -1.87 11.66 -15.37
CA PRO A 17 -2.51 10.44 -14.88
C PRO A 17 -1.91 9.91 -13.58
N LEU A 18 -0.59 9.92 -13.43
CA LEU A 18 0.06 9.49 -12.18
C LEU A 18 -0.37 10.35 -10.98
N ALA A 19 -0.53 11.66 -11.16
CA ALA A 19 -1.04 12.55 -10.11
C ALA A 19 -2.50 12.27 -9.79
N TYR A 20 -3.32 11.95 -10.79
CA TYR A 20 -4.69 11.52 -10.58
C TYR A 20 -4.76 10.23 -9.75
N TYR A 21 -4.01 9.19 -10.13
CA TYR A 21 -4.02 7.90 -9.44
C TYR A 21 -3.47 8.02 -8.02
N ALA A 22 -2.32 8.67 -7.84
CA ALA A 22 -1.74 8.90 -6.52
C ALA A 22 -2.71 9.64 -5.59
N ALA A 23 -3.35 10.71 -6.09
CA ALA A 23 -4.36 11.43 -5.32
C ALA A 23 -5.59 10.58 -5.02
N PHE A 24 -6.10 9.83 -6.01
CA PHE A 24 -7.27 8.96 -5.83
C PHE A 24 -7.02 7.91 -4.75
N PHE A 25 -5.91 7.18 -4.81
CA PHE A 25 -5.60 6.14 -3.84
C PHE A 25 -5.31 6.71 -2.44
N SER A 26 -4.81 7.95 -2.36
CA SER A 26 -4.54 8.60 -1.07
C SER A 26 -5.79 9.10 -0.33
N ILE A 27 -6.86 9.46 -1.05
CA ILE A 27 -7.99 10.21 -0.46
C ILE A 27 -9.39 9.67 -0.78
N ARG A 28 -9.52 8.77 -1.77
CA ARG A 28 -10.82 8.28 -2.27
C ARG A 28 -10.97 6.77 -2.23
N ALA A 29 -9.88 6.01 -2.21
CA ALA A 29 -9.97 4.57 -2.10
C ALA A 29 -10.36 4.21 -0.67
N ASP A 30 -11.40 3.40 -0.54
CA ASP A 30 -12.03 3.07 0.75
C ASP A 30 -11.64 1.67 1.25
N ALA A 31 -11.33 0.76 0.31
CA ALA A 31 -10.97 -0.63 0.60
C ALA A 31 -9.71 -1.05 -0.18
N PHE A 32 -8.77 -0.12 -0.35
CA PHE A 32 -7.50 -0.41 -1.01
C PHE A 32 -6.69 -1.45 -0.21
N ASN A 33 -6.11 -2.42 -0.92
CA ASN A 33 -5.29 -3.47 -0.31
C ASN A 33 -4.05 -3.73 -1.18
N TYR A 34 -2.87 -3.50 -0.61
CA TYR A 34 -1.58 -3.63 -1.30
C TYR A 34 -1.34 -5.04 -1.87
N GLU A 35 -1.66 -6.09 -1.11
CA GLU A 35 -1.45 -7.48 -1.52
C GLU A 35 -2.30 -7.85 -2.75
N VAL A 36 -3.51 -7.32 -2.84
CA VAL A 36 -4.41 -7.60 -3.97
C VAL A 36 -4.13 -6.69 -5.16
N MET A 37 -3.88 -5.41 -4.91
CA MET A 37 -3.90 -4.38 -5.95
C MET A 37 -2.51 -4.05 -6.51
N CYS A 38 -1.45 -4.19 -5.71
CA CYS A 38 -0.11 -3.75 -6.07
C CYS A 38 0.84 -4.88 -6.50
N GLN A 39 0.41 -6.14 -6.41
CA GLN A 39 1.22 -7.31 -6.75
C GLN A 39 1.15 -7.67 -8.26
N GLY A 40 0.80 -6.70 -9.11
CA GLY A 40 0.68 -6.88 -10.55
C GLY A 40 -0.73 -7.25 -11.03
N ARG A 41 -0.89 -7.22 -12.35
CA ARG A 41 -2.19 -7.32 -13.01
C ARG A 41 -2.86 -8.67 -12.81
N ASP A 42 -2.13 -9.77 -12.84
CA ASP A 42 -2.73 -11.12 -12.81
C ASP A 42 -3.42 -11.40 -11.47
N ILE A 43 -2.80 -10.97 -10.36
CA ILE A 43 -3.35 -11.11 -9.01
C ILE A 43 -4.63 -10.26 -8.88
N LEU A 44 -4.58 -9.01 -9.36
CA LEU A 44 -5.73 -8.12 -9.38
C LEU A 44 -6.90 -8.73 -10.17
N GLU A 45 -6.67 -9.19 -11.40
CA GLU A 45 -7.71 -9.72 -12.28
C GLU A 45 -8.34 -10.98 -11.70
N LYS A 46 -7.53 -11.87 -11.12
CA LYS A 46 -8.02 -13.07 -10.44
C LYS A 46 -8.96 -12.69 -9.29
N LYS A 47 -8.54 -11.76 -8.42
CA LYS A 47 -9.36 -11.36 -7.27
C LYS A 47 -10.63 -10.63 -7.68
N LEU A 48 -10.53 -9.77 -8.69
CA LEU A 48 -11.67 -9.06 -9.24
C LEU A 48 -12.68 -10.03 -9.86
N ALA A 49 -12.23 -11.08 -10.55
CA ALA A 49 -13.10 -12.11 -11.11
C ALA A 49 -13.81 -12.92 -10.01
N GLU A 50 -13.11 -13.27 -8.92
CA GLU A 50 -13.72 -13.93 -7.75
C GLU A 50 -14.86 -13.10 -7.16
N LEU A 51 -14.61 -11.82 -6.88
CA LEU A 51 -15.60 -10.93 -6.27
C LEU A 51 -16.79 -10.64 -7.20
N ARG A 52 -16.58 -10.62 -8.52
CA ARG A 52 -17.67 -10.40 -9.50
C ARG A 52 -18.54 -11.63 -9.74
N LYS A 53 -18.13 -12.82 -9.29
CA LYS A 53 -19.00 -14.02 -9.30
C LYS A 53 -20.05 -13.98 -8.19
N ILE A 54 -19.82 -13.19 -7.14
CA ILE A 54 -20.78 -12.99 -6.06
C ILE A 54 -21.91 -12.12 -6.61
N ASP A 55 -23.14 -12.63 -6.51
CA ASP A 55 -24.33 -11.89 -6.89
C ASP A 55 -24.37 -10.53 -6.18
N LYS A 56 -24.73 -9.47 -6.91
CA LYS A 56 -24.64 -8.09 -6.40
C LYS A 56 -25.43 -7.87 -5.09
N LYS A 57 -26.53 -8.61 -4.90
CA LYS A 57 -27.35 -8.57 -3.68
C LYS A 57 -26.68 -9.19 -2.45
N ASP A 58 -25.70 -10.07 -2.67
CA ASP A 58 -24.99 -10.83 -1.65
C ASP A 58 -23.59 -10.24 -1.36
N GLN A 59 -23.17 -9.21 -2.11
CA GLN A 59 -21.92 -8.49 -1.87
C GLN A 59 -22.00 -7.64 -0.60
N THR A 60 -20.97 -7.73 0.23
CA THR A 60 -20.82 -6.82 1.37
C THR A 60 -20.44 -5.42 0.89
N ALA A 61 -20.58 -4.42 1.77
CA ALA A 61 -20.11 -3.07 1.47
C ALA A 61 -18.60 -3.05 1.12
N LYS A 62 -17.78 -3.83 1.86
CA LYS A 62 -16.35 -3.96 1.61
C LYS A 62 -16.05 -4.58 0.25
N ASP A 63 -16.85 -5.55 -0.20
CA ASP A 63 -16.70 -6.14 -1.53
C ASP A 63 -16.98 -5.11 -2.63
N ALA A 64 -18.05 -4.34 -2.49
CA ALA A 64 -18.41 -3.30 -3.44
C ALA A 64 -17.33 -2.21 -3.53
N ASP A 65 -16.79 -1.76 -2.39
CA ASP A 65 -15.69 -0.80 -2.34
C ASP A 65 -14.39 -1.37 -2.90
N SER A 66 -14.08 -2.63 -2.61
CA SER A 66 -12.91 -3.30 -3.18
C SER A 66 -13.03 -3.40 -4.70
N ILE A 67 -14.20 -3.79 -5.23
CA ILE A 67 -14.47 -3.82 -6.68
C ILE A 67 -14.28 -2.42 -7.30
N LYS A 68 -14.81 -1.38 -6.68
CA LYS A 68 -14.65 0.01 -7.13
C LYS A 68 -13.18 0.41 -7.23
N ASP A 69 -12.40 0.16 -6.19
CA ASP A 69 -10.98 0.54 -6.13
C ASP A 69 -10.13 -0.30 -7.10
N MET A 70 -10.38 -1.62 -7.17
CA MET A 70 -9.73 -2.52 -8.12
C MET A 70 -9.97 -2.10 -9.58
N ARG A 71 -11.14 -1.54 -9.91
CA ARG A 71 -11.42 -1.06 -11.28
C ARG A 71 -10.56 0.14 -11.66
N ILE A 72 -10.22 1.01 -10.70
CA ILE A 72 -9.30 2.13 -10.94
C ILE A 72 -7.88 1.62 -11.12
N VAL A 73 -7.48 0.61 -10.34
CA VAL A 73 -6.17 -0.04 -10.49
C VAL A 73 -6.06 -0.79 -11.82
N GLN A 74 -7.11 -1.49 -12.23
CA GLN A 74 -7.19 -2.16 -13.53
C GLN A 74 -7.02 -1.17 -14.68
N GLU A 75 -7.68 -0.01 -14.60
CA GLU A 75 -7.50 1.07 -15.57
C GLU A 75 -6.06 1.60 -15.58
N MET A 76 -5.47 1.81 -14.40
CA MET A 76 -4.07 2.26 -14.27
C MET A 76 -3.10 1.30 -14.96
N TYR A 77 -3.22 -0.01 -14.70
CA TYR A 77 -2.40 -1.03 -15.37
C TYR A 77 -2.67 -1.07 -16.88
N ALA A 78 -3.92 -0.94 -17.32
CA ALA A 78 -4.25 -0.92 -18.75
C ALA A 78 -3.64 0.29 -19.49
N ARG A 79 -3.33 1.37 -18.77
CA ARG A 79 -2.64 2.55 -19.31
C ARG A 79 -1.11 2.45 -19.22
N GLY A 80 -0.58 1.33 -18.74
CA GLY A 80 0.87 1.09 -18.65
C GLY A 80 1.56 1.72 -17.43
N PHE A 81 0.80 2.17 -16.43
CA PHE A 81 1.37 2.62 -15.16
C PHE A 81 1.46 1.45 -14.18
N GLU A 82 2.42 1.52 -13.27
CA GLU A 82 2.72 0.45 -12.34
C GLU A 82 2.89 1.00 -10.92
N PHE A 83 2.59 0.15 -9.93
CA PHE A 83 3.09 0.37 -8.58
C PHE A 83 4.53 -0.10 -8.47
N MET A 84 5.27 0.54 -7.59
CA MET A 84 6.53 0.00 -7.08
C MET A 84 6.30 -0.71 -5.75
N PRO A 85 7.19 -1.64 -5.35
CA PRO A 85 7.13 -2.23 -4.02
C PRO A 85 7.24 -1.15 -2.94
N ILE A 86 6.58 -1.36 -1.80
CA ILE A 86 6.72 -0.48 -0.64
C ILE A 86 8.16 -0.54 -0.14
N ASP A 87 8.78 0.62 -0.02
CA ASP A 87 10.02 0.84 0.72
C ASP A 87 9.67 1.55 2.03
N ILE A 88 9.83 0.88 3.17
CA ILE A 88 9.44 1.38 4.49
C ILE A 88 10.19 2.64 4.93
N TYR A 89 11.30 2.97 4.27
CA TYR A 89 12.09 4.17 4.55
C TYR A 89 11.70 5.36 3.66
N LYS A 90 10.88 5.14 2.63
CA LYS A 90 10.44 6.19 1.68
C LYS A 90 8.93 6.40 1.66
N ALA A 91 8.16 5.35 1.88
CA ALA A 91 6.71 5.38 1.80
C ALA A 91 6.12 6.29 2.89
N ASP A 92 5.22 7.18 2.48
CA ASP A 92 4.40 7.96 3.40
C ASP A 92 3.38 7.05 4.09
N ALA A 93 3.03 7.40 5.32
CA ALA A 93 2.06 6.66 6.12
C ALA A 93 0.70 6.52 5.42
N LYS A 94 0.22 7.55 4.73
CA LYS A 94 -1.12 7.61 4.13
C LYS A 94 -1.16 8.00 2.66
N LYS A 95 -0.14 8.69 2.16
CA LYS A 95 -0.13 9.21 0.80
C LYS A 95 0.58 8.25 -0.15
N PHE A 96 -0.05 8.02 -1.28
CA PHE A 96 0.60 7.39 -2.42
C PHE A 96 1.48 8.46 -3.09
N GLN A 97 2.73 8.11 -3.38
CA GLN A 97 3.73 9.05 -3.91
C GLN A 97 4.13 8.66 -5.34
N ILE A 98 4.40 9.65 -6.17
CA ILE A 98 4.96 9.42 -7.51
C ILE A 98 6.48 9.41 -7.36
N ILE A 99 7.12 8.29 -7.68
CA ILE A 99 8.57 8.11 -7.59
C ILE A 99 9.02 7.40 -8.87
N ASP A 100 9.98 7.98 -9.58
CA ASP A 100 10.60 7.42 -10.80
C ASP A 100 9.57 6.95 -11.85
N GLY A 101 8.49 7.72 -12.04
CA GLY A 101 7.43 7.42 -13.00
C GLY A 101 6.47 6.30 -12.58
N LYS A 102 6.60 5.78 -11.35
CA LYS A 102 5.72 4.78 -10.73
C LYS A 102 5.01 5.36 -9.51
N ILE A 103 4.09 4.58 -8.95
CA ILE A 103 3.40 4.93 -7.71
C ILE A 103 3.90 4.06 -6.56
N MET A 104 4.46 4.69 -5.53
CA MET A 104 4.75 4.09 -4.23
C MET A 104 3.46 4.06 -3.40
N PRO A 105 2.95 2.87 -3.01
CA PRO A 105 1.82 2.77 -2.10
C PRO A 105 2.13 3.28 -0.70
N SER A 106 1.10 3.74 0.01
CA SER A 106 1.25 4.15 1.41
C SER A 106 1.42 2.95 2.34
N LEU A 107 2.00 3.17 3.52
CA LEU A 107 2.09 2.12 4.55
C LEU A 107 0.70 1.64 5.02
N SER A 108 -0.28 2.55 5.11
CA SER A 108 -1.67 2.23 5.48
C SER A 108 -2.39 1.33 4.47
N SER A 109 -1.83 1.09 3.29
CA SER A 109 -2.41 0.19 2.29
C SER A 109 -2.16 -1.30 2.58
N ILE A 110 -1.29 -1.60 3.56
CA ILE A 110 -1.02 -2.97 4.03
C ILE A 110 -2.18 -3.43 4.91
N ASP A 111 -2.69 -4.64 4.67
CA ASP A 111 -3.82 -5.17 5.43
C ASP A 111 -3.49 -5.25 6.93
N GLY A 112 -4.43 -4.81 7.77
CA GLY A 112 -4.24 -4.72 9.21
C GLY A 112 -3.36 -3.56 9.70
N MET A 113 -2.70 -2.81 8.82
CA MET A 113 -1.94 -1.62 9.18
C MET A 113 -2.89 -0.43 9.44
N GLY A 114 -3.17 -0.17 10.71
CA GLY A 114 -3.95 1.02 11.09
C GLY A 114 -3.16 2.32 10.91
N ASP A 115 -3.88 3.43 10.67
CA ASP A 115 -3.32 4.78 10.48
C ASP A 115 -2.24 5.17 11.50
N LYS A 116 -2.47 4.86 12.78
CA LYS A 116 -1.54 5.16 13.85
C LYS A 116 -0.23 4.37 13.71
N ALA A 117 -0.32 3.08 13.41
CA ALA A 117 0.85 2.22 13.24
C ALA A 117 1.64 2.61 11.98
N ALA A 118 0.94 2.97 10.89
CA ALA A 118 1.57 3.49 9.67
C ALA A 118 2.40 4.76 9.94
N ILE A 119 1.83 5.71 10.69
CA ILE A 119 2.54 6.94 11.09
C ILE A 119 3.74 6.60 11.98
N GLN A 120 3.56 5.72 12.96
CA GLN A 120 4.63 5.33 13.88
C GLN A 120 5.79 4.63 13.15
N LEU A 121 5.50 3.79 12.16
CA LEU A 121 6.51 3.17 11.31
C LEU A 121 7.27 4.22 10.49
N MET A 122 6.56 5.12 9.84
CA MET A 122 7.18 6.21 9.07
C MET A 122 8.09 7.10 9.94
N GLU A 123 7.66 7.45 11.16
CA GLU A 123 8.49 8.23 12.07
C GLU A 123 9.69 7.42 12.60
N ALA A 124 9.46 6.18 13.05
CA ALA A 124 10.52 5.31 13.53
C ALA A 124 11.57 4.99 12.46
N ALA A 125 11.20 4.97 11.18
CA ALA A 125 12.12 4.78 10.06
C ALA A 125 13.10 5.96 9.87
N LYS A 126 12.75 7.17 10.35
CA LYS A 126 13.66 8.33 10.30
C LYS A 126 14.80 8.22 11.30
N ASP A 127 14.61 7.46 12.37
CA ASP A 127 15.62 7.26 13.43
C ASP A 127 16.73 6.28 13.02
N GLY A 128 16.67 5.71 11.81
CA GLY A 128 17.69 4.83 11.25
C GLY A 128 17.13 3.51 10.73
N VAL A 129 18.03 2.65 10.27
CA VAL A 129 17.68 1.32 9.75
C VAL A 129 17.21 0.40 10.90
N PHE A 130 16.24 -0.47 10.64
CA PHE A 130 15.86 -1.55 11.56
C PHE A 130 16.79 -2.75 11.37
N LEU A 131 17.35 -3.28 12.46
CA LEU A 131 18.26 -4.42 12.43
C LEU A 131 17.53 -5.76 12.43
N SER A 132 16.28 -5.78 12.88
CA SER A 132 15.44 -6.99 12.90
C SER A 132 13.95 -6.66 12.86
N GLN A 133 13.15 -7.66 12.53
CA GLN A 133 11.69 -7.55 12.55
C GLN A 133 11.17 -7.31 13.98
N ALA A 134 11.81 -7.90 15.00
CA ALA A 134 11.53 -7.63 16.40
C ALA A 134 11.77 -6.16 16.77
N GLU A 135 12.92 -5.59 16.37
CA GLU A 135 13.22 -4.17 16.61
C GLU A 135 12.22 -3.27 15.89
N LEU A 136 11.89 -3.56 14.63
CA LEU A 136 10.88 -2.83 13.87
C LEU A 136 9.55 -2.82 14.62
N ARG A 137 9.09 -3.98 15.06
CA ARG A 137 7.83 -4.12 15.80
C ARG A 137 7.83 -3.28 17.08
N ASP A 138 8.92 -3.32 17.84
CA ASP A 138 9.00 -2.67 19.15
C ASP A 138 9.15 -1.14 19.00
N ARG A 139 9.98 -0.68 18.05
CA ARG A 139 10.24 0.75 17.79
C ARG A 139 9.05 1.43 17.10
N ALA A 140 8.48 0.79 16.07
CA ALA A 140 7.36 1.33 15.31
C ALA A 140 5.98 0.98 15.90
N LYS A 141 5.91 0.10 16.92
CA LYS A 141 4.66 -0.36 17.54
C LYS A 141 3.67 -0.97 16.54
N VAL A 142 4.21 -1.59 15.49
CA VAL A 142 3.42 -2.27 14.45
C VAL A 142 2.95 -3.63 15.00
N PRO A 143 1.68 -4.04 14.77
CA PRO A 143 1.22 -5.35 15.21
C PRO A 143 2.02 -6.50 14.59
N ARG A 144 2.23 -7.58 15.35
CA ARG A 144 2.97 -8.78 14.87
C ARG A 144 2.43 -9.32 13.54
N THR A 145 1.12 -9.43 13.40
CA THR A 145 0.47 -9.93 12.18
C THR A 145 0.74 -9.06 10.95
N VAL A 146 0.94 -7.75 11.16
CA VAL A 146 1.29 -6.81 10.08
C VAL A 146 2.76 -6.98 9.70
N VAL A 147 3.66 -7.17 10.66
CA VAL A 147 5.08 -7.48 10.39
C VAL A 147 5.22 -8.79 9.61
N GLU A 148 4.51 -9.84 10.01
CA GLU A 148 4.45 -11.12 9.28
C GLU A 148 3.91 -10.94 7.85
N THR A 149 2.89 -10.09 7.67
CA THR A 149 2.36 -9.74 6.34
C THR A 149 3.41 -9.00 5.51
N MET A 150 4.11 -8.03 6.08
CA MET A 150 5.18 -7.29 5.40
C MET A 150 6.32 -8.22 4.96
N ALA A 151 6.76 -9.12 5.83
CA ALA A 151 7.79 -10.12 5.52
C ALA A 151 7.35 -11.04 4.36
N ARG A 152 6.13 -11.59 4.45
CA ARG A 152 5.56 -12.47 3.41
C ARG A 152 5.43 -11.79 2.04
N LEU A 153 5.17 -10.48 2.04
CA LEU A 153 5.08 -9.67 0.82
C LEU A 153 6.45 -9.14 0.35
N GLY A 154 7.54 -9.54 1.01
CA GLY A 154 8.91 -9.14 0.65
C GLY A 154 9.26 -7.69 0.99
N ILE A 155 8.40 -6.97 1.70
CA ILE A 155 8.61 -5.55 2.06
C ILE A 155 9.82 -5.38 3.00
N LEU A 156 10.08 -6.38 3.84
CA LEU A 156 11.18 -6.36 4.80
C LEU A 156 12.50 -6.92 4.22
N GLY A 157 12.52 -7.37 2.97
CA GLY A 157 13.69 -7.98 2.34
C GLY A 157 14.29 -9.11 3.20
N ASP A 158 15.60 -9.08 3.39
CA ASP A 158 16.37 -10.06 4.16
C ASP A 158 16.47 -9.73 5.66
N MET A 159 15.60 -8.85 6.18
CA MET A 159 15.61 -8.46 7.59
C MET A 159 15.39 -9.69 8.49
N PRO A 160 16.33 -10.01 9.40
CA PRO A 160 16.22 -11.18 10.26
C PRO A 160 15.08 -11.00 11.27
N GLU A 161 14.45 -12.11 11.69
CA GLU A 161 13.34 -12.06 12.65
C GLU A 161 13.77 -11.45 13.99
N GLU A 162 14.93 -11.89 14.50
CA GLU A 162 15.55 -11.38 15.71
C GLU A 162 16.92 -10.76 15.42
N GLY A 163 17.32 -9.79 16.24
CA GLY A 163 18.64 -9.17 16.14
C GLY A 163 19.73 -10.16 16.56
N GLN A 164 20.77 -10.32 15.74
CA GLN A 164 22.01 -10.98 16.20
C GLN A 164 22.71 -10.06 17.19
N LEU A 165 22.59 -10.37 18.49
CA LEU A 165 23.44 -9.78 19.52
C LEU A 165 24.85 -10.38 19.41
N SER A 166 25.71 -9.84 18.56
CA SER A 166 27.16 -10.08 18.68
C SER A 166 27.72 -9.18 19.78
N PHE A 167 27.61 -9.62 21.02
CA PHE A 167 28.40 -9.04 22.11
C PHE A 167 29.85 -9.51 21.95
N SER A 168 30.69 -8.75 21.26
CA SER A 168 32.14 -8.89 21.42
C SER A 168 32.54 -8.22 22.74
N PHE A 169 32.29 -8.90 23.86
CA PHE A 169 33.01 -8.64 25.09
C PHE A 169 33.97 -9.80 25.33
N LEU A 170 35.22 -9.45 25.67
CA LEU A 170 36.41 -10.27 25.92
C LEU A 170 37.26 -10.57 24.67
N THR A 171 38.24 -9.71 24.39
CA THR A 171 39.62 -9.93 24.88
C THR A 171 40.33 -8.59 24.99
#